data_AF-A0A9P6E6V1-F1
#
_entry.id   AF-A0A9P6E6V1-F1
#
_cell.length_a   1.000
_cell.length_b   1.000
_cell.length_c   1.000
_cell.angle_alpha   90.00
_cell.angle_beta   90.00
_cell.angle_gamma   90.00
#
_symmetry.space_group_name_H-M   'P 1'
#
loop_
_entity.id
_entity.type
_entity.pdbx_description
1 polymer ?
#
loop_
_entity_poly.entity_id
_entity_poly.type
_entity_poly.pdbx_seq_one_letter_code
_entity_poly.pdbx_strand_id
1 'polypeptide(L)'
;MNKLSEVKTSHPAPKCIPCANVQPKQDIICKKSGKHMCSACRLVSYCSKDCQKAHWYRHKLDCQNPMRSEDWQPSWIKTGRIPSFMTENEWGNTPATDMVNHAYNEKDANKDFALAFIASGDLRHVLRSLNELPPDYSGKLNILLNDINIPIVCRNIVLLLVLGNVSDPAEAADIALHFWYSLFMPSEYRMQITCILNTFLCEYIASDGSPTRLGPHSTFSLCITGGLNEFFQHYISSSFSIQDAQDEYNRVRNAPSRLDYRDRMYAGLKPSHRVAFERYRRFGILLPFGAMNAHFNCPNNSLFSLEGKWWQTDYADPLEGWDIAAIITVGKRYGATAEDIYGCLYFFLSEQLRIFIRRLRTTATTFTAFCMDACDIPKHIQNGLFSDLNFPASSRFDRIVVSNIFDVNYVGIEGVLRPWSPLLAETKNAAIVGYFMNWFLFQKDGLDLSVMMFLSMADADALYENSRSFSKFLQTQGISGILQKTKLRLREKHRIVPQRILAPLQGPTNALPEFPDDDTWYHYTKLTCFSWAERFVEFERAN
;
A
#
# COMPACT_ATOMS: atom_id res chain seq x y z
N MET A 1 9.94 -3.91 32.34
CA MET A 1 11.01 -4.71 31.72
C MET A 1 11.67 -3.90 30.59
N ASN A 2 12.32 -2.78 30.90
CA ASN A 2 12.71 -1.74 29.92
C ASN A 2 14.14 -1.89 29.33
N LYS A 3 14.71 -3.09 29.22
CA LYS A 3 16.14 -3.24 28.84
C LYS A 3 16.44 -3.96 27.52
N LEU A 4 15.45 -4.52 26.82
CA LEU A 4 15.67 -5.17 25.52
C LEU A 4 15.34 -4.28 24.30
N SER A 5 14.75 -3.11 24.51
CA SER A 5 14.38 -2.13 23.47
C SER A 5 15.50 -1.15 23.09
N GLU A 6 16.73 -1.36 23.57
CA GLU A 6 17.91 -0.51 23.30
C GLU A 6 18.98 -1.21 22.45
N VAL A 7 18.65 -2.30 21.75
CA VAL A 7 19.58 -2.92 20.80
C VAL A 7 19.66 -2.02 19.56
N LYS A 8 20.64 -1.12 19.54
CA LYS A 8 20.94 -0.29 18.37
C LYS A 8 21.30 -1.17 17.18
N THR A 9 20.63 -0.93 16.06
CA THR A 9 20.90 -1.60 14.79
C THR A 9 22.33 -1.38 14.31
N SER A 10 22.97 -2.46 13.87
CA SER A 10 24.32 -2.48 13.32
C SER A 10 24.44 -1.64 12.03
N HIS A 11 23.36 -1.62 11.25
CA HIS A 11 23.19 -0.84 10.04
C HIS A 11 22.00 0.11 10.19
N PRO A 12 22.23 1.40 10.52
CA PRO A 12 21.15 2.35 10.70
C PRO A 12 20.51 2.75 9.36
N ALA A 13 19.23 3.10 9.42
CA ALA A 13 18.44 3.61 8.31
C ALA A 13 19.17 4.72 7.52
N PRO A 14 19.32 4.62 6.19
CA PRO A 14 19.85 5.70 5.36
C PRO A 14 19.14 7.04 5.59
N LYS A 15 19.92 8.07 5.95
CA LYS A 15 19.41 9.46 6.13
C LYS A 15 19.29 10.25 4.84
N CYS A 16 19.97 9.79 3.78
CA CYS A 16 20.01 10.32 2.42
C CYS A 16 20.65 9.24 1.53
N ILE A 17 20.78 9.50 0.23
CA ILE A 17 21.41 8.56 -0.69
C ILE A 17 22.83 8.18 -0.19
N PRO A 18 23.11 6.89 0.07
CA PRO A 18 24.43 6.47 0.53
C PRO A 18 25.44 6.47 -0.63
N CYS A 19 26.73 6.53 -0.29
CA CYS A 19 27.77 6.22 -1.27
C CYS A 19 27.68 4.74 -1.65
N ALA A 20 27.57 4.46 -2.95
CA ALA A 20 27.41 3.10 -3.45
C ALA A 20 28.66 2.22 -3.37
N ASN A 21 29.79 2.75 -2.87
CA ASN A 21 31.00 1.96 -2.68
C ASN A 21 30.86 1.01 -1.49
N VAL A 22 30.26 -0.14 -1.77
CA VAL A 22 30.01 -1.25 -0.84
C VAL A 22 30.79 -2.49 -1.26
N GLN A 23 31.39 -3.17 -0.29
CA GLN A 23 32.16 -4.40 -0.45
C GLN A 23 31.63 -5.50 0.47
N PRO A 24 30.48 -6.15 0.17
CA PRO A 24 29.86 -7.11 1.09
C PRO A 24 30.75 -8.27 1.53
N LYS A 25 31.55 -8.85 0.62
CA LYS A 25 32.46 -9.96 0.97
C LYS A 25 33.53 -9.59 2.00
N GLN A 26 33.87 -8.30 2.07
CA GLN A 26 34.86 -7.74 2.98
C GLN A 26 34.22 -6.99 4.15
N ASP A 27 32.89 -6.89 4.17
CA ASP A 27 32.11 -6.01 5.05
C ASP A 27 32.60 -4.55 5.10
N ILE A 28 33.16 -4.06 3.98
CA ILE A 28 33.63 -2.68 3.87
C ILE A 28 32.55 -1.82 3.21
N ILE A 29 32.07 -0.81 3.92
CA ILE A 29 31.10 0.17 3.41
C ILE A 29 31.61 1.59 3.58
N CYS A 30 31.49 2.40 2.52
CA CYS A 30 31.68 3.84 2.64
C CYS A 30 30.48 4.47 3.36
N LYS A 31 30.67 4.89 4.62
CA LYS A 31 29.61 5.52 5.45
C LYS A 31 29.26 6.97 5.06
N LYS A 32 29.83 7.50 3.98
CA LYS A 32 29.56 8.88 3.52
C LYS A 32 28.34 8.90 2.59
N SER A 33 27.65 10.03 2.54
CA SER A 33 26.56 10.26 1.57
C SER A 33 27.08 10.32 0.14
N GLY A 34 26.28 9.83 -0.80
CA GLY A 34 26.51 10.01 -2.23
C GLY A 34 26.24 11.45 -2.64
N LYS A 35 27.17 12.06 -3.39
CA LYS A 35 27.05 13.43 -3.91
C LYS A 35 27.18 13.51 -5.43
N HIS A 36 27.87 12.53 -6.01
CA HIS A 36 28.15 12.47 -7.44
C HIS A 36 27.43 11.26 -8.02
N MET A 37 26.29 11.50 -8.66
CA MET A 37 25.53 10.46 -9.35
C MET A 37 26.31 9.90 -10.55
N CYS A 38 26.14 8.62 -10.85
CA CYS A 38 26.66 8.03 -12.07
C CYS A 38 25.99 8.71 -13.28
N SER A 39 26.78 9.36 -14.15
CA SER A 39 26.24 10.11 -15.29
C SER A 39 25.56 9.23 -16.34
N ALA A 40 25.86 7.92 -16.37
CA ALA A 40 25.30 7.00 -17.35
C ALA A 40 23.96 6.40 -16.90
N CYS A 41 23.92 5.67 -15.78
CA CYS A 41 22.67 5.02 -15.34
C CYS A 41 21.83 5.87 -14.40
N ARG A 42 22.44 6.83 -13.69
CA ARG A 42 21.82 7.64 -12.64
C ARG A 42 21.25 6.87 -11.44
N LEU A 43 21.38 5.54 -11.41
CA LEU A 43 20.89 4.66 -10.33
C LEU A 43 21.70 4.76 -9.03
N VAL A 44 22.97 5.16 -9.08
CA VAL A 44 23.85 5.18 -7.90
C VAL A 44 24.61 6.49 -7.76
N SER A 45 24.97 6.83 -6.52
CA SER A 45 25.73 8.02 -6.18
C SER A 45 26.98 7.68 -5.36
N TYR A 46 28.04 8.48 -5.51
CA TYR A 46 29.32 8.30 -4.85
C TYR A 46 29.73 9.56 -4.07
N CYS A 47 30.46 9.38 -2.97
CA CYS A 47 31.00 10.51 -2.22
C CYS A 47 32.27 11.11 -2.87
N SER A 48 32.95 10.36 -3.74
CA SER A 48 34.15 10.78 -4.47
C SER A 48 34.38 9.95 -5.73
N LYS A 49 35.23 10.44 -6.63
CA LYS A 49 35.70 9.69 -7.82
C LYS A 49 36.43 8.40 -7.44
N ASP A 50 37.15 8.37 -6.34
CA ASP A 50 37.86 7.17 -5.89
C ASP A 50 36.90 6.07 -5.45
N CYS A 51 35.82 6.44 -4.75
CA CYS A 51 34.75 5.48 -4.41
C CYS A 51 34.07 4.94 -5.67
N GLN A 52 33.85 5.78 -6.69
CA GLN A 52 33.32 5.32 -7.97
C GLN A 52 34.27 4.32 -8.65
N LYS A 53 35.57 4.64 -8.73
CA LYS A 53 36.58 3.74 -9.32
C LYS A 53 36.66 2.42 -8.57
N ALA A 54 36.66 2.46 -7.24
CA ALA A 54 36.71 1.27 -6.40
C ALA A 54 35.47 0.37 -6.59
N HIS A 55 34.29 0.95 -6.77
CA HIS A 55 33.05 0.20 -6.97
C HIS A 55 32.82 -0.23 -8.44
N TRP A 56 33.51 0.38 -9.41
CA TRP A 56 33.20 0.27 -10.83
C TRP A 56 33.10 -1.18 -11.33
N TYR A 57 33.98 -2.08 -10.89
CA TYR A 57 33.96 -3.47 -11.35
C TYR A 57 32.64 -4.19 -11.07
N ARG A 58 31.92 -3.83 -9.99
CA ARG A 58 30.58 -4.34 -9.68
C ARG A 58 29.51 -3.51 -10.36
N HIS A 59 29.61 -2.20 -10.21
CA HIS A 59 28.64 -1.27 -10.77
C HIS A 59 28.51 -1.40 -12.29
N LYS A 60 29.58 -1.74 -13.01
CA LYS A 60 29.58 -1.92 -14.46
C LYS A 60 28.52 -2.95 -14.91
N LEU A 61 28.23 -3.98 -14.10
CA LEU A 61 27.20 -4.98 -14.43
C LEU A 61 25.81 -4.36 -14.46
N ASP A 62 25.48 -3.50 -13.49
CA ASP A 62 24.21 -2.77 -13.45
C ASP A 62 24.18 -1.63 -14.48
N CYS A 63 25.30 -0.92 -14.61
CA CYS A 63 25.43 0.22 -15.51
C CYS A 63 25.43 -0.20 -16.97
N GLN A 64 25.90 -1.39 -17.31
CA GLN A 64 25.89 -1.92 -18.68
C GLN A 64 24.90 -3.08 -18.81
N ASN A 65 23.91 -3.15 -17.92
CA ASN A 65 22.89 -4.20 -17.95
C ASN A 65 22.12 -4.15 -19.29
N PRO A 66 21.91 -5.29 -19.98
CA PRO A 66 21.13 -5.36 -21.21
C PRO A 66 19.72 -4.76 -21.12
N MET A 67 19.09 -4.81 -19.95
CA MET A 67 17.79 -4.17 -19.67
C MET A 67 17.85 -2.65 -19.81
N ARG A 68 19.04 -2.04 -19.73
CA ARG A 68 19.26 -0.61 -19.94
C ARG A 68 19.54 -0.24 -21.40
N SER A 69 19.46 -1.19 -22.34
CA SER A 69 19.50 -0.87 -23.76
C SER A 69 18.25 -0.09 -24.15
N GLU A 70 18.37 0.98 -24.95
CA GLU A 70 17.20 1.66 -25.53
C GLU A 70 16.44 0.71 -26.46
N ASP A 71 17.17 -0.11 -27.22
CA ASP A 71 16.63 -1.10 -28.16
C ASP A 71 16.17 -2.41 -27.48
N TRP A 72 16.01 -2.42 -26.14
CA TRP A 72 15.51 -3.62 -25.48
C TRP A 72 14.09 -3.91 -25.96
N GLN A 73 13.86 -5.16 -26.35
CA GLN A 73 12.57 -5.66 -26.78
C GLN A 73 12.15 -6.88 -25.96
N PRO A 74 10.84 -7.03 -25.69
CA PRO A 74 10.29 -8.20 -25.04
C PRO A 74 10.51 -9.48 -25.88
N SER A 75 10.53 -10.62 -25.21
CA SER A 75 10.81 -11.94 -25.79
C SER A 75 9.91 -12.24 -26.98
N TRP A 76 8.60 -11.94 -26.90
CA TRP A 76 7.68 -12.28 -27.98
C TRP A 76 7.93 -11.50 -29.27
N ILE A 77 8.44 -10.26 -29.19
CA ILE A 77 8.87 -9.49 -30.37
C ILE A 77 10.13 -10.11 -30.97
N LYS A 78 11.13 -10.43 -30.14
CA LYS A 78 12.39 -11.05 -30.60
C LYS A 78 12.16 -12.39 -31.30
N THR A 79 11.20 -13.17 -30.83
CA THR A 79 10.90 -14.50 -31.37
C THR A 79 9.73 -14.52 -32.36
N GLY A 80 9.15 -13.36 -32.70
CA GLY A 80 8.01 -13.25 -33.62
C GLY A 80 6.78 -14.09 -33.23
N ARG A 81 6.53 -14.26 -31.93
CA ARG A 81 5.40 -15.07 -31.42
C ARG A 81 4.29 -14.20 -30.84
N ILE A 82 3.10 -14.77 -30.76
CA ILE A 82 1.93 -14.20 -30.10
C ILE A 82 2.15 -14.28 -28.57
N PRO A 83 2.03 -13.18 -27.82
CA PRO A 83 2.18 -13.20 -26.37
C PRO A 83 1.02 -13.91 -25.65
N SER A 84 1.33 -14.56 -24.52
CA SER A 84 0.38 -15.36 -23.72
C SER A 84 -0.67 -14.55 -22.97
N PHE A 85 -0.46 -13.25 -22.78
CA PHE A 85 -1.41 -12.37 -22.07
C PHE A 85 -2.59 -11.91 -22.93
N MET A 86 -2.70 -12.34 -24.19
CA MET A 86 -3.88 -12.02 -25.02
C MET A 86 -5.10 -12.89 -24.72
N THR A 87 -5.01 -13.77 -23.71
CA THR A 87 -6.12 -14.65 -23.29
C THR A 87 -6.56 -14.47 -21.83
N GLU A 88 -5.92 -13.60 -21.05
CA GLU A 88 -6.23 -13.42 -19.62
C GLU A 88 -6.06 -11.96 -19.19
N ASN A 89 -7.04 -11.46 -18.43
CA ASN A 89 -7.05 -10.12 -17.84
C ASN A 89 -6.98 -10.23 -16.32
N GLU A 90 -6.05 -9.51 -15.67
CA GLU A 90 -5.92 -9.41 -14.20
C GLU A 90 -5.69 -7.94 -13.81
N TRP A 91 -6.42 -7.43 -12.79
CA TRP A 91 -6.49 -6.01 -12.40
C TRP A 91 -7.04 -5.87 -10.96
N GLY A 92 -6.67 -4.95 -10.05
CA GLY A 92 -5.69 -3.85 -9.95
C GLY A 92 -5.47 -3.46 -8.45
N ASN A 93 -4.82 -2.32 -8.15
CA ASN A 93 -4.61 -1.78 -6.78
C ASN A 93 -4.70 -0.24 -6.81
N THR A 94 -5.45 0.38 -5.89
CA THR A 94 -5.69 1.84 -5.87
C THR A 94 -4.63 2.62 -5.06
N PRO A 95 -4.39 3.91 -5.36
CA PRO A 95 -3.45 4.72 -4.59
C PRO A 95 -3.97 5.05 -3.19
N ALA A 96 -3.07 5.32 -2.25
CA ALA A 96 -3.42 5.82 -0.92
C ALA A 96 -4.14 7.17 -0.99
N THR A 97 -5.25 7.28 -0.25
CA THR A 97 -6.13 8.45 -0.25
C THR A 97 -6.41 8.91 1.17
N ASP A 98 -6.42 10.22 1.39
CA ASP A 98 -6.93 10.82 2.62
C ASP A 98 -8.46 10.70 2.65
N MET A 99 -8.96 9.83 3.53
CA MET A 99 -10.39 9.52 3.66
C MET A 99 -11.14 10.57 4.49
N VAL A 100 -10.44 11.40 5.25
CA VAL A 100 -11.05 12.54 5.95
C VAL A 100 -11.25 13.67 4.94
N ASN A 101 -10.23 13.96 4.14
CA ASN A 101 -10.14 15.08 3.22
C ASN A 101 -10.68 16.37 3.84
N HIS A 102 -10.01 16.76 4.93
CA HIS A 102 -10.46 17.80 5.86
C HIS A 102 -10.78 19.12 5.14
N ALA A 103 -9.95 19.48 4.16
CA ALA A 103 -10.06 20.71 3.38
C ALA A 103 -11.33 20.80 2.52
N TYR A 104 -11.95 19.68 2.14
CA TYR A 104 -13.15 19.66 1.31
C TYR A 104 -14.43 19.26 2.07
N ASN A 105 -14.31 18.93 3.35
CA ASN A 105 -15.42 18.49 4.19
C ASN A 105 -15.61 19.38 5.42
N GLU A 106 -15.16 18.95 6.60
CA GLU A 106 -15.54 19.59 7.86
C GLU A 106 -14.81 20.90 8.14
N LYS A 107 -13.56 21.06 7.68
CA LYS A 107 -12.76 22.28 7.90
C LYS A 107 -12.69 22.74 9.37
N ASP A 108 -12.83 21.79 10.30
CA ASP A 108 -12.80 22.02 11.75
C ASP A 108 -11.70 21.16 12.37
N ALA A 109 -10.66 21.81 12.90
CA ALA A 109 -9.52 21.13 13.50
C ALA A 109 -9.84 20.48 14.86
N ASN A 110 -10.96 20.83 15.48
CA ASN A 110 -11.37 20.31 16.79
C ASN A 110 -12.40 19.17 16.68
N LYS A 111 -12.88 18.88 15.48
CA LYS A 111 -13.89 17.84 15.27
C LYS A 111 -13.31 16.46 15.57
N ASP A 112 -14.02 15.70 16.40
CA ASP A 112 -13.79 14.27 16.55
C ASP A 112 -14.28 13.50 15.30
N PHE A 113 -13.51 12.49 14.90
CA PHE A 113 -13.86 11.60 13.79
C PHE A 113 -13.96 10.14 14.21
N ALA A 114 -15.02 9.48 13.76
CA ALA A 114 -15.11 8.03 13.75
C ALA A 114 -14.96 7.50 12.31
N LEU A 115 -13.93 6.70 12.07
CA LEU A 115 -13.57 6.18 10.74
C LEU A 115 -13.63 4.65 10.77
N ALA A 116 -14.32 4.05 9.80
CA ALA A 116 -14.34 2.60 9.60
C ALA A 116 -13.63 2.26 8.28
N PHE A 117 -12.58 1.44 8.34
CA PHE A 117 -11.88 0.88 7.19
C PHE A 117 -12.19 -0.61 7.11
N ILE A 118 -13.11 -0.95 6.21
CA ILE A 118 -13.70 -2.29 6.03
C ILE A 118 -13.13 -2.91 4.76
N ALA A 119 -12.67 -4.16 4.86
CA ALA A 119 -11.85 -4.79 3.83
C ALA A 119 -10.61 -3.93 3.50
N SER A 120 -9.95 -3.49 4.58
CA SER A 120 -8.93 -2.45 4.53
C SER A 120 -7.70 -2.85 3.71
N GLY A 121 -7.37 -4.14 3.64
CA GLY A 121 -6.17 -4.65 2.95
C GLY A 121 -4.86 -4.27 3.65
N ASP A 122 -4.55 -2.98 3.75
CA ASP A 122 -3.37 -2.48 4.47
C ASP A 122 -3.62 -1.09 5.10
N LEU A 123 -2.61 -0.54 5.77
CA LEU A 123 -2.74 0.73 6.50
C LEU A 123 -2.57 1.99 5.62
N ARG A 124 -2.44 1.90 4.28
CA ARG A 124 -2.08 3.06 3.44
C ARG A 124 -3.09 4.21 3.54
N HIS A 125 -4.39 3.90 3.53
CA HIS A 125 -5.45 4.91 3.64
C HIS A 125 -5.51 5.50 5.05
N VAL A 126 -5.31 4.68 6.08
CA VAL A 126 -5.26 5.12 7.49
C VAL A 126 -4.10 6.09 7.67
N LEU A 127 -2.90 5.68 7.24
CA LEU A 127 -1.69 6.47 7.32
C LEU A 127 -1.85 7.80 6.60
N ARG A 128 -2.31 7.77 5.34
CA ARG A 128 -2.53 8.97 4.54
C ARG A 128 -3.51 9.92 5.22
N SER A 129 -4.62 9.41 5.74
CA SER A 129 -5.65 10.22 6.40
C SER A 129 -5.13 10.92 7.66
N LEU A 130 -4.32 10.23 8.48
CA LEU A 130 -3.75 10.84 9.69
C LEU A 130 -2.66 11.87 9.36
N ASN A 131 -1.85 11.61 8.34
CA ASN A 131 -0.76 12.49 7.96
C ASN A 131 -1.28 13.83 7.42
N GLU A 132 -2.38 13.80 6.64
CA GLU A 132 -2.98 14.97 5.99
C GLU A 132 -3.90 15.81 6.89
N LEU A 133 -4.16 15.39 8.14
CA LEU A 133 -4.85 16.25 9.11
C LEU A 133 -4.09 17.57 9.29
N PRO A 134 -4.77 18.67 9.66
CA PRO A 134 -4.09 19.92 9.98
C PRO A 134 -3.01 19.74 11.07
N PRO A 135 -1.90 20.50 11.04
CA PRO A 135 -0.88 20.44 12.09
C PRO A 135 -1.40 20.79 13.49
N ASP A 136 -2.44 21.62 13.56
CA ASP A 136 -3.14 22.09 14.77
C ASP A 136 -4.39 21.26 15.11
N TYR A 137 -4.60 20.12 14.44
CA TYR A 137 -5.72 19.22 14.72
C TYR A 137 -5.69 18.72 16.18
N SER A 138 -6.79 18.95 16.89
CA SER A 138 -6.95 18.67 18.33
C SER A 138 -8.05 17.66 18.65
N GLY A 139 -8.88 17.31 17.65
CA GLY A 139 -9.93 16.32 17.78
C GLY A 139 -9.42 14.90 18.04
N LYS A 140 -10.31 14.03 18.48
CA LYS A 140 -10.05 12.60 18.70
C LYS A 140 -10.40 11.78 17.47
N LEU A 141 -9.68 10.69 17.28
CA LEU A 141 -9.92 9.73 16.21
C LEU A 141 -10.33 8.38 16.83
N ASN A 142 -11.45 7.81 16.39
CA ASN A 142 -11.84 6.44 16.67
C ASN A 142 -11.85 5.65 15.36
N ILE A 143 -10.92 4.71 15.20
CA ILE A 143 -10.63 4.03 13.95
C ILE A 143 -10.92 2.54 14.10
N LEU A 144 -11.91 2.06 13.35
CA LEU A 144 -12.21 0.65 13.19
C LEU A 144 -11.48 0.11 11.96
N LEU A 145 -10.66 -0.93 12.14
CA LEU A 145 -10.01 -1.68 11.07
C LEU A 145 -10.65 -3.06 10.96
N ASN A 146 -11.04 -3.48 9.76
CA ASN A 146 -11.52 -4.84 9.53
C ASN A 146 -10.98 -5.42 8.22
N ASP A 147 -10.66 -6.70 8.28
CA ASP A 147 -10.50 -7.55 7.11
C ASP A 147 -10.98 -8.97 7.45
N ILE A 148 -11.45 -9.72 6.46
CA ILE A 148 -11.81 -11.13 6.67
C ILE A 148 -10.56 -12.03 6.68
N ASN A 149 -9.46 -11.54 6.10
CA ASN A 149 -8.21 -12.27 5.97
C ASN A 149 -7.33 -12.09 7.22
N ILE A 150 -7.22 -13.16 8.02
CA ILE A 150 -6.42 -13.20 9.25
C ILE A 150 -4.98 -12.69 9.04
N PRO A 151 -4.20 -13.17 8.03
CA PRO A 151 -2.87 -12.64 7.75
C PRO A 151 -2.83 -11.12 7.56
N ILE A 152 -3.80 -10.54 6.84
CA ILE A 152 -3.87 -9.09 6.63
C ILE A 152 -4.05 -8.36 7.96
N VAL A 153 -4.99 -8.81 8.79
CA VAL A 153 -5.25 -8.21 10.10
C VAL A 153 -4.00 -8.30 10.99
N CYS A 154 -3.36 -9.48 11.07
CA CYS A 154 -2.12 -9.66 11.83
C CYS A 154 -1.01 -8.71 11.37
N ARG A 155 -0.82 -8.52 10.06
CA ARG A 155 0.20 -7.60 9.52
C ARG A 155 -0.06 -6.16 9.94
N ASN A 156 -1.30 -5.70 9.83
CA ASN A 156 -1.68 -4.34 10.24
C ASN A 156 -1.43 -4.11 11.74
N ILE A 157 -1.70 -5.12 12.58
CA ILE A 157 -1.42 -5.08 14.02
C ILE A 157 0.08 -4.97 14.29
N VAL A 158 0.91 -5.80 13.66
CA VAL A 158 2.37 -5.73 13.83
C VAL A 158 2.91 -4.35 13.42
N LEU A 159 2.43 -3.79 12.30
CA LEU A 159 2.83 -2.46 11.85
C LEU A 159 2.48 -1.38 12.89
N LEU A 160 1.25 -1.38 13.43
CA LEU A 160 0.85 -0.44 14.47
C LEU A 160 1.71 -0.60 15.73
N LEU A 161 1.96 -1.83 16.17
CA LEU A 161 2.76 -2.13 17.36
C LEU A 161 4.21 -1.65 17.18
N VAL A 162 4.84 -1.91 16.04
CA VAL A 162 6.20 -1.42 15.72
C VAL A 162 6.25 0.11 15.74
N LEU A 163 5.33 0.77 15.03
CA LEU A 163 5.30 2.23 14.92
C LEU A 163 4.98 2.92 16.26
N GLY A 164 4.20 2.27 17.12
CA GLY A 164 3.82 2.79 18.43
C GLY A 164 4.83 2.53 19.55
N ASN A 165 5.60 1.43 19.47
CA ASN A 165 6.39 0.94 20.62
C ASN A 165 7.91 0.91 20.40
N VAL A 166 8.41 1.11 19.17
CA VAL A 166 9.85 1.35 18.96
C VAL A 166 10.18 2.80 19.31
N SER A 167 11.18 2.99 20.18
CA SER A 167 11.50 4.29 20.78
C SER A 167 12.00 5.31 19.74
N ASP A 168 12.97 4.92 18.91
CA ASP A 168 13.54 5.78 17.87
C ASP A 168 12.62 5.80 16.63
N PRO A 169 12.07 6.97 16.23
CA PRO A 169 11.14 7.03 15.09
C PRO A 169 11.76 6.66 13.74
N ALA A 170 13.08 6.85 13.57
CA ALA A 170 13.73 6.51 12.32
C ALA A 170 13.89 4.99 12.18
N GLU A 171 14.25 4.31 13.27
CA GLU A 171 14.30 2.86 13.37
C GLU A 171 12.92 2.21 13.26
N ALA A 172 11.92 2.75 13.97
CA ALA A 172 10.53 2.29 13.90
C ALA A 172 9.99 2.33 12.46
N ALA A 173 10.25 3.43 11.74
CA ALA A 173 9.87 3.59 10.34
C ALA A 173 10.60 2.60 9.43
N ASP A 174 11.89 2.34 9.67
CA ASP A 174 12.69 1.43 8.86
C ASP A 174 12.24 -0.04 9.04
N ILE A 175 12.00 -0.46 10.29
CA ILE A 175 11.47 -1.79 10.61
C ILE A 175 10.10 -1.98 9.95
N ALA A 176 9.19 -1.01 10.11
CA ALA A 176 7.85 -1.06 9.53
C ALA A 176 7.90 -1.11 8.00
N LEU A 177 8.74 -0.30 7.36
CA LEU A 177 8.91 -0.29 5.90
C LEU A 177 9.35 -1.66 5.38
N HIS A 178 10.36 -2.26 6.00
CA HIS A 178 10.88 -3.55 5.56
C HIS A 178 9.95 -4.71 5.87
N PHE A 179 9.28 -4.69 7.04
CA PHE A 179 8.22 -5.63 7.36
C PHE A 179 7.05 -5.54 6.39
N TRP A 180 6.73 -4.34 5.89
CA TRP A 180 5.64 -4.15 4.93
C TRP A 180 6.01 -4.62 3.52
N TYR A 181 7.15 -4.18 2.99
CA TYR A 181 7.43 -4.25 1.54
C TYR A 181 8.64 -5.07 1.12
N SER A 182 9.45 -5.57 2.07
CA SER A 182 10.66 -6.33 1.75
C SER A 182 10.51 -7.82 2.05
N LEU A 183 10.97 -8.65 1.11
CA LEU A 183 11.08 -10.11 1.19
C LEU A 183 12.01 -10.55 2.31
N PHE A 184 13.10 -9.81 2.49
CA PHE A 184 14.07 -10.03 3.55
C PHE A 184 14.18 -8.78 4.42
N MET A 185 14.63 -8.98 5.65
CA MET A 185 14.96 -7.92 6.61
C MET A 185 16.18 -8.33 7.44
N PRO A 186 16.87 -7.39 8.09
CA PRO A 186 17.88 -7.70 9.09
C PRO A 186 17.31 -8.56 10.24
N SER A 187 18.10 -9.49 10.75
CA SER A 187 17.68 -10.37 11.86
C SER A 187 17.37 -9.59 13.14
N GLU A 188 18.02 -8.42 13.34
CA GLU A 188 17.73 -7.50 14.44
C GLU A 188 16.28 -6.97 14.37
N TYR A 189 15.74 -6.75 13.17
CA TYR A 189 14.36 -6.28 13.02
C TYR A 189 13.38 -7.38 13.42
N ARG A 190 13.62 -8.62 12.98
CA ARG A 190 12.81 -9.77 13.43
C ARG A 190 12.85 -9.87 14.96
N MET A 191 14.03 -9.75 15.57
CA MET A 191 14.18 -9.80 17.03
C MET A 191 13.36 -8.73 17.75
N GLN A 192 13.38 -7.49 17.26
CA GLN A 192 12.56 -6.42 17.83
C GLN A 192 11.06 -6.70 17.65
N ILE A 193 10.63 -7.15 16.48
CA ILE A 193 9.24 -7.56 16.22
C ILE A 193 8.83 -8.71 17.17
N THR A 194 9.69 -9.71 17.38
CA THR A 194 9.49 -10.81 18.33
C THR A 194 9.28 -10.29 19.74
N CYS A 195 10.13 -9.37 20.22
CA CYS A 195 9.97 -8.79 21.55
C CYS A 195 8.64 -8.03 21.68
N ILE A 196 8.32 -7.17 20.71
CA ILE A 196 7.09 -6.37 20.70
C ILE A 196 5.84 -7.27 20.69
N LEU A 197 5.81 -8.28 19.82
CA LEU A 197 4.67 -9.19 19.73
C LEU A 197 4.50 -10.04 20.97
N ASN A 198 5.59 -10.57 21.54
CA ASN A 198 5.49 -11.35 22.78
C ASN A 198 5.03 -10.49 23.96
N THR A 199 5.52 -9.25 24.07
CA THR A 199 5.01 -8.29 25.07
C THR A 199 3.52 -8.04 24.88
N PHE A 200 3.09 -7.74 23.65
CA PHE A 200 1.69 -7.53 23.33
C PHE A 200 0.81 -8.74 23.70
N LEU A 201 1.21 -9.96 23.31
CA LEU A 201 0.44 -11.17 23.63
C LEU A 201 0.38 -11.44 25.14
N CYS A 202 1.49 -11.27 25.86
CA CYS A 202 1.51 -11.41 27.32
C CYS A 202 0.61 -10.39 28.01
N GLU A 203 0.67 -9.11 27.60
CA GLU A 203 -0.15 -8.04 28.17
C GLU A 203 -1.63 -8.21 27.82
N TYR A 204 -1.94 -8.61 26.60
CA TYR A 204 -3.32 -8.88 26.17
C TYR A 204 -3.94 -9.99 27.02
N ILE A 205 -3.22 -11.10 27.25
CA ILE A 205 -3.68 -12.21 28.09
C ILE A 205 -3.83 -11.76 29.55
N ALA A 206 -2.82 -11.05 30.09
CA ALA A 206 -2.81 -10.64 31.50
C ALA A 206 -3.88 -9.59 31.84
N SER A 207 -4.29 -8.79 30.86
CA SER A 207 -5.23 -7.68 31.04
C SER A 207 -6.64 -7.96 30.55
N ASP A 208 -6.96 -9.22 30.24
CA ASP A 208 -8.26 -9.66 29.71
C ASP A 208 -8.70 -8.83 28.48
N GLY A 209 -7.75 -8.57 27.57
CA GLY A 209 -8.00 -7.82 26.34
C GLY A 209 -8.06 -6.30 26.48
N SER A 210 -7.52 -5.73 27.56
CA SER A 210 -7.46 -4.28 27.72
C SER A 210 -6.69 -3.59 26.56
N PRO A 211 -6.99 -2.32 26.24
CA PRO A 211 -6.32 -1.61 25.16
C PRO A 211 -4.80 -1.48 25.38
N THR A 212 -4.02 -1.90 24.39
CA THR A 212 -2.56 -1.69 24.33
C THR A 212 -2.25 -0.24 23.97
N ARG A 213 -1.19 0.35 24.54
CA ARG A 213 -0.77 1.71 24.17
C ARG A 213 0.08 1.69 22.89
N LEU A 214 -0.14 2.66 22.01
CA LEU A 214 0.68 2.95 20.82
C LEU A 214 1.43 4.29 20.94
N GLY A 215 1.56 4.79 22.17
CA GLY A 215 2.13 6.09 22.48
C GLY A 215 1.43 6.75 23.67
N PRO A 216 1.75 8.02 23.96
CA PRO A 216 1.12 8.77 25.06
C PRO A 216 -0.36 9.07 24.82
N HIS A 217 -0.79 9.17 23.56
CA HIS A 217 -2.14 9.60 23.19
C HIS A 217 -2.92 8.59 22.35
N SER A 218 -2.30 7.47 21.96
CA SER A 218 -2.94 6.49 21.08
C SER A 218 -3.01 5.11 21.72
N THR A 219 -4.10 4.40 21.47
CA THR A 219 -4.36 3.05 21.98
C THR A 219 -4.84 2.12 20.86
N PHE A 220 -4.72 0.82 21.11
CA PHE A 220 -5.09 -0.24 20.22
C PHE A 220 -5.85 -1.34 20.97
N SER A 221 -6.99 -1.75 20.44
CA SER A 221 -7.78 -2.88 20.90
C SER A 221 -7.94 -3.91 19.79
N LEU A 222 -8.03 -5.18 20.15
CA LEU A 222 -8.20 -6.28 19.23
C LEU A 222 -9.41 -7.10 19.65
N CYS A 223 -10.34 -7.35 18.72
CA CYS A 223 -11.31 -8.43 18.90
C CYS A 223 -10.70 -9.69 18.33
N ILE A 224 -10.33 -10.63 19.20
CA ILE A 224 -9.74 -11.90 18.76
C ILE A 224 -10.79 -12.75 18.05
N THR A 225 -10.44 -13.17 16.84
CA THR A 225 -11.01 -14.37 16.21
C THR A 225 -9.96 -15.48 16.24
N GLY A 226 -10.40 -16.75 16.22
CA GLY A 226 -9.49 -17.89 16.27
C GLY A 226 -8.43 -17.83 15.16
N GLY A 227 -7.23 -18.34 15.41
CA GLY A 227 -6.15 -18.45 14.42
C GLY A 227 -5.16 -17.27 14.37
N LEU A 228 -5.46 -16.10 14.96
CA LEU A 228 -4.52 -14.96 14.97
C LEU A 228 -3.16 -15.29 15.60
N ASN A 229 -3.15 -16.06 16.69
CA ASN A 229 -1.91 -16.45 17.39
C ASN A 229 -1.00 -17.29 16.50
N GLU A 230 -1.55 -18.17 15.66
CA GLU A 230 -0.76 -19.00 14.75
C GLU A 230 0.02 -18.13 13.75
N PHE A 231 -0.63 -17.10 13.19
CA PHE A 231 0.03 -16.17 12.28
C PHE A 231 1.04 -15.25 12.99
N PHE A 232 0.75 -14.79 14.21
CA PHE A 232 1.75 -14.03 14.98
C PHE A 232 3.00 -14.86 15.26
N GLN A 233 2.85 -16.13 15.66
CA GLN A 233 3.98 -17.04 15.84
C GLN A 233 4.71 -17.31 14.53
N HIS A 234 3.98 -17.46 13.42
CA HIS A 234 4.57 -17.61 12.09
C HIS A 234 5.45 -16.43 11.68
N TYR A 235 5.01 -15.19 11.92
CA TYR A 235 5.74 -13.98 11.52
C TYR A 235 7.09 -13.82 12.22
N ILE A 236 7.21 -14.36 13.42
CA ILE A 236 8.43 -14.30 14.24
C ILE A 236 9.24 -15.59 14.22
N SER A 237 8.76 -16.62 13.52
CA SER A 237 9.42 -17.91 13.48
C SER A 237 10.69 -17.90 12.63
N SER A 238 11.45 -18.99 12.73
CA SER A 238 12.53 -19.32 11.80
C SER A 238 12.15 -20.53 10.93
N SER A 239 10.87 -20.66 10.58
CA SER A 239 10.33 -21.82 9.86
C SER A 239 10.89 -21.96 8.44
N PHE A 240 11.31 -20.88 7.81
CA PHE A 240 11.87 -20.88 6.46
C PHE A 240 13.31 -20.37 6.47
N SER A 241 14.17 -21.04 5.72
CA SER A 241 15.51 -20.54 5.44
C SER A 241 15.45 -19.42 4.40
N ILE A 242 16.56 -18.68 4.25
CA ILE A 242 16.72 -17.71 3.15
C ILE A 242 16.49 -18.39 1.79
N GLN A 243 16.97 -19.63 1.64
CA GLN A 243 16.89 -20.36 0.39
C GLN A 243 15.43 -20.74 0.08
N ASP A 244 14.68 -21.25 1.06
CA ASP A 244 13.27 -21.62 0.86
C ASP A 244 12.43 -20.41 0.43
N ALA A 245 12.61 -19.28 1.12
CA ALA A 245 11.91 -18.04 0.81
C ALA A 245 12.28 -17.50 -0.58
N GLN A 246 13.58 -17.56 -0.94
CA GLN A 246 14.06 -17.11 -2.25
C GLN A 246 13.54 -18.02 -3.38
N ASP A 247 13.48 -19.33 -3.16
CA ASP A 247 13.03 -20.31 -4.15
C ASP A 247 11.53 -20.18 -4.43
N GLU A 248 10.70 -20.05 -3.39
CA GLU A 248 9.27 -19.81 -3.57
C GLU A 248 9.01 -18.46 -4.24
N TYR A 249 9.71 -17.40 -3.81
CA TYR A 249 9.60 -16.08 -4.43
C TYR A 249 9.98 -16.12 -5.93
N ASN A 250 11.05 -16.84 -6.28
CA ASN A 250 11.46 -17.05 -7.66
C ASN A 250 10.47 -17.93 -8.44
N ARG A 251 9.91 -18.97 -7.82
CA ARG A 251 8.92 -19.86 -8.44
C ARG A 251 7.73 -19.07 -8.95
N VAL A 252 7.24 -18.11 -8.16
CA VAL A 252 6.12 -17.25 -8.55
C VAL A 252 6.57 -16.14 -9.51
N ARG A 253 7.57 -15.34 -9.14
CA ARG A 253 7.94 -14.15 -9.91
C ARG A 253 8.66 -14.43 -11.23
N ASN A 254 9.33 -15.57 -11.35
CA ASN A 254 10.13 -15.96 -12.51
C ASN A 254 9.58 -17.22 -13.20
N ALA A 255 8.31 -17.58 -12.93
CA ALA A 255 7.64 -18.67 -13.63
C ALA A 255 7.78 -18.51 -15.16
N PRO A 256 8.21 -19.55 -15.91
CA PRO A 256 8.35 -19.46 -17.36
C PRO A 256 7.05 -19.06 -18.08
N SER A 257 5.90 -19.51 -17.57
CA SER A 257 4.58 -19.15 -18.10
C SER A 257 4.25 -17.65 -17.97
N ARG A 258 4.92 -16.94 -17.05
CA ARG A 258 4.71 -15.51 -16.79
C ARG A 258 5.75 -14.62 -17.48
N LEU A 259 6.58 -15.18 -18.36
CA LEU A 259 7.61 -14.42 -19.09
C LEU A 259 7.01 -13.22 -19.83
N ASP A 260 5.89 -13.39 -20.53
CA ASP A 260 5.30 -12.31 -21.32
C ASP A 260 4.69 -11.22 -20.46
N TYR A 261 4.12 -11.58 -19.31
CA TYR A 261 3.59 -10.61 -18.35
C TYR A 261 4.72 -9.74 -17.78
N ARG A 262 5.85 -10.36 -17.42
CA ARG A 262 7.06 -9.65 -16.98
C ARG A 262 7.64 -8.76 -18.07
N ASP A 263 7.79 -9.29 -19.27
CA ASP A 263 8.36 -8.54 -20.39
C ASP A 263 7.43 -7.39 -20.80
N ARG A 264 6.11 -7.51 -20.60
CA ARG A 264 5.11 -6.43 -20.80
C ARG A 264 5.30 -5.31 -19.80
N MET A 265 5.50 -5.65 -18.53
CA MET A 265 5.85 -4.68 -17.49
C MET A 265 7.14 -3.93 -17.87
N TYR A 266 8.18 -4.60 -18.37
CA TYR A 266 9.42 -3.94 -18.76
C TYR A 266 9.35 -3.14 -20.07
N ALA A 267 8.49 -3.53 -21.01
CA ALA A 267 8.42 -2.90 -22.33
C ALA A 267 8.09 -1.41 -22.26
N GLY A 268 7.27 -1.00 -21.29
CA GLY A 268 6.87 0.39 -21.09
C GLY A 268 7.88 1.24 -20.32
N LEU A 269 8.91 0.65 -19.71
CA LEU A 269 9.81 1.35 -18.78
C LEU A 269 11.01 2.01 -19.47
N LYS A 270 11.38 3.20 -18.98
CA LYS A 270 12.67 3.84 -19.31
C LYS A 270 13.83 2.90 -18.94
N PRO A 271 14.97 2.97 -19.64
CA PRO A 271 16.04 1.98 -19.51
C PRO A 271 16.55 1.73 -18.08
N SER A 272 16.83 2.79 -17.31
CA SER A 272 17.27 2.64 -15.93
C SER A 272 16.18 2.12 -14.99
N HIS A 273 14.90 2.43 -15.26
CA HIS A 273 13.80 1.88 -14.48
C HIS A 273 13.65 0.37 -14.71
N ARG A 274 13.89 -0.15 -15.93
CA ARG A 274 13.94 -1.61 -16.14
C ARG A 274 14.95 -2.29 -15.22
N VAL A 275 16.14 -1.70 -15.07
CA VAL A 275 17.19 -2.23 -14.17
C VAL A 275 16.79 -2.08 -12.69
N ALA A 276 16.15 -0.97 -12.31
CA ALA A 276 15.64 -0.77 -10.96
C ALA A 276 14.56 -1.82 -10.59
N PHE A 277 13.60 -2.05 -11.48
CA PHE A 277 12.56 -3.08 -11.33
C PHE A 277 13.16 -4.47 -11.30
N GLU A 278 14.09 -4.79 -12.20
CA GLU A 278 14.80 -6.07 -12.21
C GLU A 278 15.52 -6.31 -10.88
N ARG A 279 16.20 -5.29 -10.33
CA ARG A 279 16.88 -5.40 -9.03
C ARG A 279 15.91 -5.65 -7.90
N TYR A 280 14.82 -4.87 -7.80
CA TYR A 280 13.80 -5.09 -6.77
C TYR A 280 13.19 -6.48 -6.89
N ARG A 281 12.82 -6.91 -8.09
CA ARG A 281 12.24 -8.25 -8.32
C ARG A 281 13.22 -9.39 -8.12
N ARG A 282 14.53 -9.14 -8.19
CA ARG A 282 15.56 -10.16 -7.94
C ARG A 282 15.80 -10.34 -6.44
N PHE A 283 15.89 -9.26 -5.69
CA PHE A 283 16.26 -9.30 -4.27
C PHE A 283 15.05 -9.21 -3.33
N GLY A 284 13.93 -8.68 -3.80
CA GLY A 284 12.73 -8.40 -3.00
C GLY A 284 12.94 -7.35 -1.91
N ILE A 285 13.99 -6.54 -1.95
CA ILE A 285 14.34 -5.60 -0.88
C ILE A 285 14.11 -4.16 -1.35
N LEU A 286 13.31 -3.40 -0.59
CA LEU A 286 13.03 -2.00 -0.86
C LEU A 286 14.12 -1.11 -0.24
N LEU A 287 15.13 -0.75 -1.03
CA LEU A 287 16.25 0.11 -0.63
C LEU A 287 16.71 0.99 -1.79
N PRO A 288 17.43 2.10 -1.52
CA PRO A 288 18.16 2.81 -2.56
C PRO A 288 19.11 1.89 -3.30
N PHE A 289 19.21 2.02 -4.63
CA PHE A 289 19.94 1.07 -5.47
C PHE A 289 21.42 0.93 -5.07
N GLY A 290 22.04 2.01 -4.59
CA GLY A 290 23.43 2.01 -4.10
C GLY A 290 23.62 1.48 -2.67
N ALA A 291 22.56 1.19 -1.92
CA ALA A 291 22.66 0.79 -0.53
C ALA A 291 23.20 -0.64 -0.36
N MET A 292 23.87 -0.89 0.77
CA MET A 292 24.29 -2.23 1.15
C MET A 292 23.08 -3.04 1.60
N ASN A 293 22.91 -4.23 1.04
CA ASN A 293 21.80 -5.13 1.36
C ASN A 293 22.26 -6.46 1.97
N ALA A 294 23.56 -6.67 2.17
CA ALA A 294 24.11 -7.97 2.60
C ALA A 294 23.65 -8.42 4.00
N HIS A 295 23.21 -7.49 4.83
CA HIS A 295 22.68 -7.74 6.17
C HIS A 295 21.19 -8.11 6.18
N PHE A 296 20.50 -8.07 5.03
CA PHE A 296 19.12 -8.52 4.87
C PHE A 296 19.09 -10.05 4.79
N ASN A 297 19.20 -10.69 5.95
CA ASN A 297 19.52 -12.11 6.11
C ASN A 297 18.40 -12.92 6.76
N CYS A 298 17.22 -12.32 6.96
CA CYS A 298 16.06 -12.99 7.55
C CYS A 298 14.86 -12.87 6.61
N PRO A 299 14.18 -13.99 6.27
CA PRO A 299 12.90 -13.93 5.56
C PRO A 299 11.86 -13.12 6.33
N ASN A 300 11.06 -12.36 5.61
CA ASN A 300 9.85 -11.75 6.11
C ASN A 300 8.69 -12.75 5.94
N ASN A 301 8.51 -13.61 6.94
CA ASN A 301 7.49 -14.67 6.94
C ASN A 301 6.06 -14.12 6.78
N SER A 302 5.83 -12.84 7.07
CA SER A 302 4.50 -12.25 6.88
C SER A 302 4.04 -12.20 5.42
N LEU A 303 4.94 -12.40 4.46
CA LEU A 303 4.66 -12.48 3.02
C LEU A 303 4.41 -13.92 2.53
N PHE A 304 4.44 -14.91 3.44
CA PHE A 304 4.26 -16.32 3.14
C PHE A 304 3.12 -16.95 3.93
N SER A 305 2.51 -17.99 3.37
CA SER A 305 1.55 -18.84 4.07
C SER A 305 2.25 -19.67 5.13
N LEU A 306 1.47 -20.34 5.99
CA LEU A 306 2.00 -21.23 7.02
C LEU A 306 2.84 -22.37 6.41
N GLU A 307 2.53 -22.77 5.17
CA GLU A 307 3.22 -23.78 4.36
C GLU A 307 4.33 -23.19 3.47
N GLY A 308 4.61 -21.89 3.59
CA GLY A 308 5.69 -21.23 2.86
C GLY A 308 5.33 -20.85 1.44
N LYS A 309 4.04 -20.67 1.12
CA LYS A 309 3.60 -20.18 -0.20
C LYS A 309 3.53 -18.67 -0.27
N TRP A 310 4.01 -18.10 -1.38
CA TRP A 310 4.01 -16.65 -1.56
C TRP A 310 2.58 -16.10 -1.69
N TRP A 311 2.23 -15.09 -0.88
CA TRP A 311 0.87 -14.55 -0.81
C TRP A 311 0.50 -13.57 -1.93
N GLN A 312 1.48 -12.86 -2.47
CA GLN A 312 1.20 -11.77 -3.42
C GLN A 312 1.16 -12.30 -4.86
N THR A 313 0.60 -11.51 -5.77
CA THR A 313 0.68 -11.80 -7.20
C THR A 313 2.13 -11.72 -7.70
N ASP A 314 2.39 -12.28 -8.88
CA ASP A 314 3.72 -12.25 -9.49
C ASP A 314 4.14 -10.84 -9.94
N TYR A 315 3.18 -9.95 -10.18
CA TYR A 315 3.41 -8.56 -10.57
C TYR A 315 3.36 -7.55 -9.43
N ALA A 316 3.00 -7.96 -8.20
CA ALA A 316 2.89 -7.04 -7.06
C ALA A 316 4.12 -6.13 -6.90
N ASP A 317 3.87 -4.82 -6.82
CA ASP A 317 4.89 -3.81 -6.67
C ASP A 317 4.48 -2.76 -5.62
N PRO A 318 5.37 -2.38 -4.70
CA PRO A 318 5.04 -1.41 -3.66
C PRO A 318 4.76 0.00 -4.22
N LEU A 319 5.11 0.31 -5.47
CA LEU A 319 4.78 1.57 -6.13
C LEU A 319 3.26 1.75 -6.38
N GLU A 320 2.50 0.67 -6.55
CA GLU A 320 1.07 0.71 -6.91
C GLU A 320 0.20 1.41 -5.85
N GLY A 321 0.64 1.42 -4.59
CA GLY A 321 -0.11 2.00 -3.48
C GLY A 321 0.07 3.51 -3.31
N TRP A 322 0.89 4.18 -4.12
CA TRP A 322 1.37 5.53 -3.80
C TRP A 322 1.48 6.44 -5.03
N ASP A 323 1.45 7.74 -4.78
CA ASP A 323 1.64 8.75 -5.81
C ASP A 323 3.12 8.83 -6.25
N ILE A 324 3.39 8.43 -7.49
CA ILE A 324 4.73 8.40 -8.09
C ILE A 324 5.37 9.79 -8.17
N ALA A 325 4.58 10.84 -8.45
CA ALA A 325 5.10 12.20 -8.52
C ALA A 325 5.58 12.67 -7.14
N ALA A 326 4.80 12.38 -6.08
CA ALA A 326 5.20 12.63 -4.70
C ALA A 326 6.45 11.80 -4.31
N ILE A 327 6.50 10.52 -4.68
CA ILE A 327 7.66 9.64 -4.43
C ILE A 327 8.95 10.25 -5.00
N ILE A 328 8.95 10.61 -6.28
CA ILE A 328 10.12 11.19 -6.95
C ILE A 328 10.50 12.53 -6.30
N THR A 329 9.51 13.35 -5.96
CA THR A 329 9.73 14.65 -5.32
C THR A 329 10.41 14.49 -3.97
N VAL A 330 9.95 13.56 -3.12
CA VAL A 330 10.60 13.28 -1.84
C VAL A 330 12.00 12.69 -2.05
N GLY A 331 12.13 11.70 -2.92
CA GLY A 331 13.42 11.07 -3.22
C GLY A 331 14.51 12.06 -3.62
N LYS A 332 14.17 13.04 -4.48
CA LYS A 332 15.08 14.12 -4.88
C LYS A 332 15.59 14.95 -3.70
N ARG A 333 14.77 15.22 -2.68
CA ARG A 333 15.21 15.93 -1.46
C ARG A 333 16.27 15.14 -0.68
N TYR A 334 16.24 13.82 -0.78
CA TYR A 334 17.21 12.92 -0.15
C TYR A 334 18.39 12.55 -1.06
N GLY A 335 18.47 13.14 -2.26
CA GLY A 335 19.56 12.92 -3.22
C GLY A 335 19.39 11.70 -4.12
N ALA A 336 18.25 11.00 -4.04
CA ALA A 336 17.89 9.98 -5.03
C ALA A 336 17.52 10.64 -6.36
N THR A 337 17.72 9.91 -7.46
CA THR A 337 17.29 10.31 -8.79
C THR A 337 15.97 9.62 -9.12
N ALA A 338 15.23 10.15 -10.10
CA ALA A 338 14.00 9.48 -10.54
C ALA A 338 14.28 8.04 -11.01
N GLU A 339 15.46 7.83 -11.63
CA GLU A 339 15.90 6.51 -12.08
C GLU A 339 16.05 5.49 -10.95
N ASP A 340 16.47 5.91 -9.74
CA ASP A 340 16.43 5.11 -8.52
C ASP A 340 15.03 5.19 -7.87
N ILE A 341 14.02 4.70 -8.60
CA ILE A 341 12.61 4.85 -8.20
C ILE A 341 12.30 4.17 -6.85
N TYR A 342 12.93 3.02 -6.56
CA TYR A 342 12.78 2.34 -5.27
C TYR A 342 13.57 3.04 -4.15
N GLY A 343 14.68 3.72 -4.46
CA GLY A 343 15.32 4.65 -3.54
C GLY A 343 14.43 5.85 -3.22
N CYS A 344 13.77 6.42 -4.24
CA CYS A 344 12.76 7.45 -4.03
C CYS A 344 11.63 6.96 -3.13
N LEU A 345 11.09 5.76 -3.41
CA LEU A 345 10.02 5.15 -2.63
C LEU A 345 10.45 4.89 -1.19
N TYR A 346 11.67 4.38 -0.98
CA TYR A 346 12.23 4.17 0.37
C TYR A 346 12.19 5.46 1.21
N PHE A 347 12.71 6.56 0.66
CA PHE A 347 12.72 7.84 1.38
C PHE A 347 11.33 8.42 1.57
N PHE A 348 10.46 8.30 0.56
CA PHE A 348 9.06 8.71 0.67
C PHE A 348 8.35 7.97 1.82
N LEU A 349 8.42 6.65 1.85
CA LEU A 349 7.79 5.84 2.90
C LEU A 349 8.40 6.12 4.28
N SER A 350 9.72 6.26 4.37
CA SER A 350 10.38 6.61 5.63
C SER A 350 9.86 7.94 6.19
N GLU A 351 9.67 8.96 5.34
CA GLU A 351 9.10 10.24 5.73
C GLU A 351 7.63 10.09 6.17
N GLN A 352 6.81 9.40 5.36
CA GLN A 352 5.40 9.16 5.64
C GLN A 352 5.18 8.40 6.96
N LEU A 353 5.97 7.36 7.24
CA LEU A 353 5.90 6.59 8.47
C LEU A 353 6.35 7.41 9.68
N ARG A 354 7.37 8.27 9.55
CA ARG A 354 7.80 9.17 10.64
C ARG A 354 6.74 10.23 10.97
N ILE A 355 6.05 10.76 9.97
CA ILE A 355 4.91 11.66 10.19
C ILE A 355 3.80 10.90 10.95
N PHE A 356 3.52 9.67 10.56
CA PHE A 356 2.52 8.84 11.22
C PHE A 356 2.87 8.52 12.68
N ILE A 357 4.13 8.16 12.96
CA ILE A 357 4.63 7.96 14.34
C ILE A 357 4.44 9.24 15.17
N ARG A 358 4.72 10.41 14.60
CA ARG A 358 4.47 11.69 15.28
C ARG A 358 2.97 11.89 15.54
N ARG A 359 2.08 11.53 14.61
CA ARG A 359 0.62 11.60 14.80
C ARG A 359 0.16 10.66 15.91
N LEU A 360 0.59 9.41 15.95
CA LEU A 360 0.29 8.49 17.07
C LEU A 360 0.68 9.07 18.44
N ARG A 361 1.75 9.86 18.47
CA ARG A 361 2.27 10.53 19.68
C ARG A 361 1.65 11.88 20.00
N THR A 362 0.84 12.48 19.12
CA THR A 362 0.33 13.86 19.31
C THR A 362 -1.18 13.99 19.12
N THR A 363 -1.79 13.07 18.37
CA THR A 363 -3.23 13.04 18.10
C THR A 363 -3.86 11.90 18.90
N ALA A 364 -4.91 12.21 19.65
CA ALA A 364 -5.64 11.22 20.43
C ALA A 364 -6.35 10.23 19.51
N THR A 365 -5.84 9.00 19.40
CA THR A 365 -6.33 8.01 18.43
C THR A 365 -6.57 6.65 19.08
N THR A 366 -7.78 6.14 18.98
CA THR A 366 -8.12 4.77 19.36
C THR A 366 -8.24 3.94 18.09
N PHE A 367 -7.48 2.86 18.01
CA PHE A 367 -7.62 1.85 16.97
C PHE A 367 -8.31 0.62 17.54
N THR A 368 -9.26 0.05 16.80
CA THR A 368 -9.84 -1.25 17.11
C THR A 368 -9.81 -2.11 15.86
N ALA A 369 -9.14 -3.27 15.94
CA ALA A 369 -9.09 -4.22 14.82
C ALA A 369 -10.04 -5.39 15.03
N PHE A 370 -10.79 -5.71 13.97
CA PHE A 370 -11.64 -6.88 13.84
C PHE A 370 -11.12 -7.78 12.71
N CYS A 371 -11.38 -9.08 12.84
CA CYS A 371 -11.12 -10.05 11.79
C CYS A 371 -12.38 -10.86 11.51
N MET A 372 -13.34 -10.27 10.81
CA MET A 372 -14.65 -10.87 10.55
C MET A 372 -15.26 -10.42 9.23
N ASP A 373 -16.35 -11.08 8.84
CA ASP A 373 -17.12 -10.68 7.66
C ASP A 373 -17.64 -9.24 7.81
N ALA A 374 -17.43 -8.43 6.78
CA ALA A 374 -17.86 -7.04 6.72
C ALA A 374 -19.38 -6.86 6.91
N CYS A 375 -20.18 -7.89 6.61
CA CYS A 375 -21.63 -7.87 6.74
C CYS A 375 -22.13 -8.09 8.18
N ASP A 376 -21.29 -8.65 9.05
CA ASP A 376 -21.66 -8.99 10.42
C ASP A 376 -21.33 -7.88 11.41
N ILE A 377 -20.28 -7.08 11.15
CA ILE A 377 -19.89 -5.96 12.00
C ILE A 377 -21.07 -5.02 12.30
N PRO A 378 -21.86 -4.55 11.30
CA PRO A 378 -22.90 -3.60 11.61
C PRO A 378 -23.98 -4.16 12.53
N LYS A 379 -24.31 -5.45 12.35
CA LYS A 379 -25.28 -6.16 13.19
C LYS A 379 -24.75 -6.25 14.63
N HIS A 380 -23.47 -6.62 14.79
CA HIS A 380 -22.86 -6.73 16.11
C HIS A 380 -22.77 -5.38 16.85
N ILE A 381 -22.42 -4.29 16.14
CA ILE A 381 -22.44 -2.94 16.70
C ILE A 381 -23.88 -2.57 17.12
N GLN A 382 -24.87 -2.73 16.24
CA GLN A 382 -26.27 -2.37 16.52
C GLN A 382 -26.87 -3.17 17.67
N ASN A 383 -26.45 -4.42 17.85
CA ASN A 383 -26.85 -5.26 18.97
C ASN A 383 -26.07 -4.99 20.27
N GLY A 384 -25.13 -4.03 20.25
CA GLY A 384 -24.34 -3.63 21.41
C GLY A 384 -23.23 -4.62 21.79
N LEU A 385 -22.92 -5.60 20.95
CA LEU A 385 -21.96 -6.67 21.25
C LEU A 385 -20.51 -6.17 21.32
N PHE A 386 -20.22 -4.98 20.77
CA PHE A 386 -18.89 -4.35 20.78
C PHE A 386 -18.82 -3.11 21.67
N SER A 387 -19.75 -2.96 22.62
CA SER A 387 -19.77 -1.81 23.54
C SER A 387 -18.47 -1.67 24.32
N ASP A 388 -17.89 -2.79 24.79
CA ASP A 388 -16.64 -2.82 25.54
C ASP A 388 -15.40 -2.49 24.68
N LEU A 389 -15.54 -2.51 23.35
CA LEU A 389 -14.50 -2.18 22.37
C LEU A 389 -14.68 -0.76 21.78
N ASN A 390 -15.35 0.12 22.52
CA ASN A 390 -15.69 1.50 22.14
C ASN A 390 -16.68 1.62 20.97
N PHE A 391 -17.50 0.58 20.72
CA PHE A 391 -18.56 0.61 19.72
C PHE A 391 -19.93 0.21 20.28
N PRO A 392 -20.57 1.06 21.11
CA PRO A 392 -21.95 0.85 21.52
C PRO A 392 -22.93 0.90 20.33
N ALA A 393 -24.18 0.46 20.54
CA ALA A 393 -25.23 0.49 19.51
C ALA A 393 -25.52 1.88 18.93
N SER A 394 -25.21 2.94 19.68
CA SER A 394 -25.31 4.33 19.24
C SER A 394 -24.17 4.78 18.32
N SER A 395 -23.13 3.96 18.10
CA SER A 395 -21.96 4.32 17.31
C SER A 395 -22.35 4.73 15.91
N ARG A 396 -21.72 5.81 15.43
CA ARG A 396 -21.84 6.28 14.05
C ARG A 396 -20.47 6.64 13.52
N PHE A 397 -20.29 6.52 12.21
CA PHE A 397 -19.04 6.80 11.52
C PHE A 397 -19.19 7.99 10.58
N ASP A 398 -18.22 8.90 10.61
CA ASP A 398 -18.10 10.01 9.66
C ASP A 398 -17.62 9.51 8.30
N ARG A 399 -16.83 8.42 8.27
CA ARG A 399 -16.39 7.77 7.04
C ARG A 399 -16.47 6.26 7.20
N ILE A 400 -17.14 5.60 6.25
CA ILE A 400 -17.16 4.14 6.14
C ILE A 400 -16.53 3.78 4.80
N VAL A 401 -15.28 3.34 4.84
CA VAL A 401 -14.49 2.97 3.66
C VAL A 401 -14.62 1.47 3.46
N VAL A 402 -15.06 1.02 2.29
CA VAL A 402 -15.40 -0.39 2.03
C VAL A 402 -14.59 -1.03 0.88
N SER A 403 -13.56 -0.35 0.39
CA SER A 403 -12.71 -0.84 -0.69
C SER A 403 -13.55 -1.29 -1.92
N ASN A 404 -13.22 -2.42 -2.53
CA ASN A 404 -13.91 -3.01 -3.69
C ASN A 404 -15.06 -3.97 -3.34
N ILE A 405 -15.49 -4.08 -2.08
CA ILE A 405 -16.53 -5.07 -1.74
C ILE A 405 -17.92 -4.71 -2.31
N PHE A 406 -18.06 -3.54 -2.94
CA PHE A 406 -19.22 -3.19 -3.76
C PHE A 406 -19.34 -4.01 -5.04
N ASP A 407 -18.25 -4.59 -5.56
CA ASP A 407 -18.33 -5.45 -6.75
C ASP A 407 -19.23 -6.67 -6.49
N VAL A 408 -19.93 -7.10 -7.55
CA VAL A 408 -20.97 -8.16 -7.50
C VAL A 408 -20.41 -9.51 -7.07
N ASN A 409 -19.14 -9.77 -7.40
CA ASN A 409 -18.42 -10.98 -7.00
C ASN A 409 -17.93 -10.97 -5.53
N TYR A 410 -18.23 -9.91 -4.77
CA TYR A 410 -18.01 -9.83 -3.33
C TYR A 410 -19.34 -9.65 -2.58
N VAL A 411 -19.55 -8.53 -1.90
CA VAL A 411 -20.74 -8.26 -1.08
C VAL A 411 -21.86 -7.61 -1.91
N GLY A 412 -21.49 -6.80 -2.90
CA GLY A 412 -22.44 -6.07 -3.73
C GLY A 412 -23.04 -4.83 -3.05
N ILE A 413 -23.65 -3.96 -3.85
CA ILE A 413 -24.17 -2.67 -3.41
C ILE A 413 -25.19 -2.79 -2.28
N GLU A 414 -26.22 -3.63 -2.43
CA GLU A 414 -27.27 -3.77 -1.41
C GLU A 414 -26.71 -4.41 -0.13
N GLY A 415 -25.83 -5.41 -0.27
CA GLY A 415 -25.18 -6.10 0.83
C GLY A 415 -24.31 -5.19 1.69
N VAL A 416 -23.72 -4.14 1.10
CA VAL A 416 -22.97 -3.12 1.85
C VAL A 416 -23.89 -2.02 2.38
N LEU A 417 -24.67 -1.37 1.51
CA LEU A 417 -25.39 -0.15 1.90
C LEU A 417 -26.49 -0.44 2.92
N ARG A 418 -27.18 -1.59 2.84
CA ARG A 418 -28.25 -1.93 3.76
C ARG A 418 -27.79 -2.05 5.22
N PRO A 419 -26.77 -2.85 5.57
CA PRO A 419 -26.31 -2.97 6.95
C PRO A 419 -25.46 -1.77 7.42
N TRP A 420 -24.69 -1.10 6.53
CA TRP A 420 -23.80 -0.01 6.94
C TRP A 420 -24.48 1.37 6.99
N SER A 421 -25.53 1.61 6.20
CA SER A 421 -26.24 2.92 6.20
C SER A 421 -26.77 3.37 7.57
N PRO A 422 -27.27 2.51 8.48
CA PRO A 422 -27.70 2.96 9.80
C PRO A 422 -26.54 3.41 10.69
N LEU A 423 -25.31 2.97 10.42
CA LEU A 423 -24.10 3.37 11.14
C LEU A 423 -23.44 4.62 10.56
N LEU A 424 -23.94 5.17 9.45
CA LEU A 424 -23.43 6.43 8.90
C LEU A 424 -23.88 7.61 9.78
N ALA A 425 -22.95 8.50 10.14
CA ALA A 425 -23.26 9.68 10.94
C ALA A 425 -24.30 10.59 10.27
N GLU A 426 -25.11 11.25 11.10
CA GLU A 426 -26.16 12.16 10.66
C GLU A 426 -25.59 13.57 10.40
N THR A 427 -24.63 13.65 9.49
CA THR A 427 -24.02 14.92 9.07
C THR A 427 -23.97 15.00 7.55
N LYS A 428 -23.99 16.23 7.03
CA LYS A 428 -23.86 16.49 5.59
C LYS A 428 -22.51 16.06 5.01
N ASN A 429 -21.52 15.74 5.84
CA ASN A 429 -20.16 15.40 5.40
C ASN A 429 -19.90 13.89 5.48
N ALA A 430 -20.72 13.15 6.24
CA ALA A 430 -20.58 11.72 6.38
C ALA A 430 -20.72 10.99 5.03
N ALA A 431 -19.85 10.00 4.79
CA ALA A 431 -19.86 9.24 3.55
C ALA A 431 -19.58 7.74 3.75
N ILE A 432 -20.24 6.90 2.96
CA ILE A 432 -19.76 5.55 2.64
C ILE A 432 -18.97 5.66 1.33
N VAL A 433 -17.70 5.27 1.35
CA VAL A 433 -16.76 5.43 0.23
C VAL A 433 -16.23 4.06 -0.18
N GLY A 434 -16.24 3.79 -1.47
CA GLY A 434 -15.64 2.57 -2.02
C GLY A 434 -15.42 2.71 -3.52
N TYR A 435 -15.05 1.61 -4.15
CA TYR A 435 -14.85 1.56 -5.59
C TYR A 435 -15.32 0.24 -6.18
N PHE A 436 -15.48 0.23 -7.50
CA PHE A 436 -15.67 -0.97 -8.30
C PHE A 436 -14.41 -1.19 -9.09
N MET A 437 -13.88 -2.41 -9.04
CA MET A 437 -12.71 -2.82 -9.80
C MET A 437 -13.08 -3.86 -10.85
N ASN A 438 -14.15 -4.61 -10.65
CA ASN A 438 -14.54 -5.73 -11.50
C ASN A 438 -15.82 -5.48 -12.32
N TRP A 439 -16.47 -4.32 -12.16
CA TRP A 439 -17.77 -4.02 -12.81
C TRP A 439 -17.77 -4.20 -14.33
N PHE A 440 -16.64 -3.96 -14.99
CA PHE A 440 -16.52 -4.06 -16.44
C PHE A 440 -16.67 -5.51 -16.95
N LEU A 441 -16.41 -6.51 -16.10
CA LEU A 441 -16.63 -7.93 -16.43
C LEU A 441 -18.13 -8.25 -16.57
N PHE A 442 -18.99 -7.41 -15.98
CA PHE A 442 -20.44 -7.63 -15.91
C PHE A 442 -21.25 -6.66 -16.78
N GLN A 443 -20.59 -5.68 -17.42
CA GLN A 443 -21.24 -4.67 -18.24
C GLN A 443 -20.64 -4.63 -19.64
N LYS A 444 -21.48 -4.90 -20.65
CA LYS A 444 -21.13 -4.66 -22.06
C LYS A 444 -20.66 -3.21 -22.23
N ASP A 445 -19.57 -3.03 -22.96
CA ASP A 445 -18.94 -1.73 -23.23
C ASP A 445 -18.35 -1.04 -21.98
N GLY A 446 -18.11 -1.80 -20.89
CA GLY A 446 -17.40 -1.34 -19.70
C GLY A 446 -15.89 -1.12 -19.93
N LEU A 447 -15.32 -1.88 -20.87
CA LEU A 447 -14.00 -1.68 -21.45
C LEU A 447 -14.10 -1.67 -22.98
N ASP A 448 -13.17 -0.98 -23.64
CA ASP A 448 -13.01 -1.11 -25.09
C ASP A 448 -12.12 -2.33 -25.41
N LEU A 449 -12.76 -3.49 -25.49
CA LEU A 449 -12.09 -4.76 -25.86
C LEU A 449 -11.46 -4.70 -27.26
N SER A 450 -11.97 -3.85 -28.16
CA SER A 450 -11.45 -3.70 -29.53
C SER A 450 -10.13 -2.92 -29.54
N VAL A 451 -10.03 -1.85 -28.75
CA VAL A 451 -8.80 -1.07 -28.57
C VAL A 451 -7.75 -1.85 -27.77
N MET A 452 -8.18 -2.62 -26.77
CA MET A 452 -7.30 -3.49 -25.98
C MET A 452 -6.66 -4.60 -26.84
N MET A 453 -7.43 -5.21 -27.76
CA MET A 453 -6.94 -6.22 -28.72
C MET A 453 -6.07 -5.62 -29.83
N PHE A 454 -6.36 -4.41 -30.32
CA PHE A 454 -5.64 -3.84 -31.47
C PHE A 454 -4.38 -3.04 -31.12
N LEU A 455 -4.27 -2.44 -29.93
CA LEU A 455 -3.20 -1.48 -29.64
C LEU A 455 -2.10 -1.98 -28.70
N SER A 456 -2.25 -3.11 -27.99
CA SER A 456 -1.30 -3.48 -26.92
C SER A 456 -1.04 -2.36 -25.89
N MET A 457 -1.95 -1.37 -25.82
CA MET A 457 -1.88 -0.21 -24.93
C MET A 457 -2.79 -0.47 -23.74
N ALA A 458 -2.23 -1.07 -22.68
CA ALA A 458 -2.89 -1.25 -21.39
C ALA A 458 -3.51 0.05 -20.83
N ASP A 459 -3.01 1.21 -21.28
CA ASP A 459 -3.34 2.53 -20.75
C ASP A 459 -4.39 3.26 -21.59
N ALA A 460 -4.86 2.68 -22.70
CA ALA A 460 -5.88 3.31 -23.53
C ALA A 460 -7.19 3.52 -22.73
N ASP A 461 -7.47 2.64 -21.76
CA ASP A 461 -8.61 2.76 -20.86
C ASP A 461 -8.55 4.02 -19.98
N ALA A 462 -7.36 4.60 -19.75
CA ALA A 462 -7.24 5.90 -19.10
C ALA A 462 -7.99 6.97 -19.90
N LEU A 463 -7.97 6.89 -21.23
CA LEU A 463 -8.62 7.84 -22.14
C LEU A 463 -10.03 7.43 -22.55
N TYR A 464 -10.46 6.20 -22.24
CA TYR A 464 -11.79 5.70 -22.55
C TYR A 464 -12.83 6.24 -21.57
N GLU A 465 -13.78 7.03 -22.07
CA GLU A 465 -14.90 7.57 -21.30
C GLU A 465 -16.01 6.51 -21.22
N ASN A 466 -16.23 5.93 -20.04
CA ASN A 466 -17.22 4.85 -19.85
C ASN A 466 -18.27 5.17 -18.76
N SER A 467 -18.42 6.43 -18.35
CA SER A 467 -19.35 6.85 -17.28
C SER A 467 -20.80 6.47 -17.59
N ARG A 468 -21.21 6.51 -18.86
CA ARG A 468 -22.55 6.05 -19.30
C ARG A 468 -22.72 4.54 -19.10
N SER A 469 -21.71 3.75 -19.48
CA SER A 469 -21.69 2.30 -19.26
C SER A 469 -21.73 1.98 -17.77
N PHE A 470 -20.94 2.68 -16.97
CA PHE A 470 -20.93 2.51 -15.51
C PHE A 470 -22.27 2.90 -14.87
N SER A 471 -22.88 4.00 -15.30
CA SER A 471 -24.22 4.41 -14.84
C SER A 471 -25.27 3.35 -15.18
N LYS A 472 -25.22 2.79 -16.40
CA LYS A 472 -26.09 1.68 -16.81
C LYS A 472 -25.86 0.45 -15.93
N PHE A 473 -24.61 0.10 -15.66
CA PHE A 473 -24.28 -0.98 -14.73
C PHE A 473 -24.93 -0.76 -13.36
N LEU A 474 -24.77 0.41 -12.73
CA LEU A 474 -25.40 0.70 -11.43
C LEU A 474 -26.94 0.57 -11.50
N GLN A 475 -27.57 0.99 -12.59
CA GLN A 475 -29.02 0.80 -12.77
C GLN A 475 -29.41 -0.67 -12.87
N THR A 476 -28.64 -1.50 -13.57
CA THR A 476 -28.89 -2.96 -13.61
C THR A 476 -28.71 -3.62 -12.25
N GLN A 477 -27.87 -3.06 -11.38
CA GLN A 477 -27.72 -3.49 -9.98
C GLN A 477 -28.83 -2.97 -9.06
N GLY A 478 -29.85 -2.29 -9.59
CA GLY A 478 -31.01 -1.83 -8.82
C GLY A 478 -30.73 -0.64 -7.89
N ILE A 479 -29.70 0.17 -8.19
CA ILE A 479 -29.21 1.24 -7.30
C ILE A 479 -30.34 2.17 -6.80
N SER A 480 -31.27 2.56 -7.67
CA SER A 480 -32.36 3.48 -7.33
C SER A 480 -33.23 2.97 -6.17
N GLY A 481 -33.59 1.68 -6.19
CA GLY A 481 -34.37 1.06 -5.12
C GLY A 481 -33.56 0.89 -3.83
N ILE A 482 -32.26 0.60 -3.95
CA ILE A 482 -31.35 0.47 -2.79
C ILE A 482 -31.21 1.82 -2.09
N LEU A 483 -30.97 2.90 -2.83
CA LEU A 483 -30.85 4.26 -2.31
C LEU A 483 -32.13 4.71 -1.59
N GLN A 484 -33.31 4.42 -2.17
CA GLN A 484 -34.59 4.70 -1.52
C GLN A 484 -34.75 3.95 -0.20
N LYS A 485 -34.46 2.64 -0.17
CA LYS A 485 -34.56 1.80 1.04
C LYS A 485 -33.59 2.25 2.14
N THR A 486 -32.39 2.68 1.77
CA THR A 486 -31.31 3.06 2.70
C THR A 486 -31.34 4.53 3.09
N LYS A 487 -32.22 5.34 2.47
CA LYS A 487 -32.26 6.80 2.63
C LYS A 487 -30.90 7.45 2.35
N LEU A 488 -30.22 6.94 1.32
CA LEU A 488 -28.96 7.46 0.84
C LEU A 488 -29.13 8.04 -0.55
N ARG A 489 -28.16 8.83 -0.98
CA ARG A 489 -27.98 9.26 -2.37
C ARG A 489 -26.52 9.08 -2.77
N LEU A 490 -26.30 8.80 -4.05
CA LEU A 490 -24.97 8.85 -4.65
C LEU A 490 -24.55 10.32 -4.80
N ARG A 491 -23.34 10.68 -4.37
CA ARG A 491 -22.80 12.03 -4.56
C ARG A 491 -22.45 12.24 -6.02
N GLU A 492 -23.00 13.29 -6.62
CA GLU A 492 -22.62 13.69 -7.99
C GLU A 492 -21.24 14.35 -8.04
N LYS A 493 -20.93 15.17 -7.02
CA LYS A 493 -19.63 15.80 -6.82
C LYS A 493 -18.95 15.20 -5.61
N HIS A 494 -17.84 14.53 -5.87
CA HIS A 494 -17.07 13.86 -4.84
C HIS A 494 -16.25 14.85 -4.01
N ARG A 495 -15.95 14.45 -2.77
CA ARG A 495 -15.21 15.28 -1.81
C ARG A 495 -14.07 14.53 -1.12
N ILE A 496 -13.91 13.24 -1.38
CA ILE A 496 -12.92 12.37 -0.74
C ILE A 496 -12.08 11.69 -1.82
N VAL A 497 -12.72 11.00 -2.77
CA VAL A 497 -12.06 10.27 -3.87
C VAL A 497 -12.53 10.80 -5.21
N PRO A 498 -11.66 11.01 -6.21
CA PRO A 498 -12.12 11.33 -7.56
C PRO A 498 -12.89 10.14 -8.15
N GLN A 499 -13.82 10.38 -9.09
CA GLN A 499 -14.61 9.30 -9.69
C GLN A 499 -13.77 8.26 -10.45
N ARG A 500 -12.58 8.69 -10.92
CA ARG A 500 -11.55 7.86 -11.55
C ARG A 500 -10.19 8.24 -10.99
N ILE A 501 -9.24 7.31 -11.05
CA ILE A 501 -7.84 7.57 -10.72
C ILE A 501 -7.33 8.77 -11.54
N LEU A 502 -6.74 9.76 -10.86
CA LEU A 502 -6.24 11.03 -11.42
C LEU A 502 -7.25 11.95 -12.13
N ALA A 503 -8.55 11.66 -12.09
CA ALA A 503 -9.54 12.65 -12.48
C ALA A 503 -9.61 13.77 -11.41
N PRO A 504 -10.05 14.99 -11.78
CA PRO A 504 -10.30 16.04 -10.80
C PRO A 504 -11.32 15.60 -9.75
N LEU A 505 -11.02 15.82 -8.46
CA LEU A 505 -11.87 15.39 -7.34
C LEU A 505 -13.32 15.88 -7.46
N GLN A 506 -13.52 17.13 -7.89
CA GLN A 506 -14.85 17.74 -8.10
C GLN A 506 -15.23 17.81 -9.58
N GLY A 507 -14.57 17.02 -10.42
CA GLY A 507 -14.86 16.92 -11.85
C GLY A 507 -16.25 16.35 -12.12
N PRO A 508 -16.78 16.55 -13.34
CA PRO A 508 -18.01 15.91 -13.78
C PRO A 508 -17.85 14.38 -13.86
N THR A 509 -18.96 13.65 -13.97
CA THR A 509 -18.95 12.18 -13.98
C THR A 509 -18.21 11.55 -15.16
N ASN A 510 -18.08 12.28 -16.26
CA ASN A 510 -17.35 11.90 -17.45
C ASN A 510 -15.91 12.45 -17.47
N ALA A 511 -15.41 13.02 -16.36
CA ALA A 511 -14.05 13.51 -16.29
C ALA A 511 -13.05 12.37 -16.52
N LEU A 512 -12.07 12.63 -17.38
CA LEU A 512 -10.96 11.72 -17.63
C LEU A 512 -9.78 12.05 -16.69
N PRO A 513 -8.87 11.09 -16.46
CA PRO A 513 -7.58 11.34 -15.84
C PRO A 513 -6.83 12.50 -16.51
N GLU A 514 -6.19 13.35 -15.71
CA GLU A 514 -5.39 14.48 -16.22
C GLU A 514 -3.90 14.15 -16.20
N PHE A 515 -3.25 14.30 -17.36
CA PHE A 515 -1.80 14.13 -17.52
C PHE A 515 -1.21 15.45 -18.07
N PRO A 516 -0.61 16.29 -17.22
CA PRO A 516 -0.12 17.61 -17.63
C PRO A 516 1.09 17.55 -18.56
N ASP A 517 1.87 16.47 -18.50
CA ASP A 517 3.08 16.26 -19.31
C ASP A 517 3.39 14.77 -19.53
N ASP A 518 4.31 14.50 -20.46
CA ASP A 518 4.75 13.15 -20.83
C ASP A 518 5.36 12.37 -19.66
N ASP A 519 6.01 13.07 -18.72
CA ASP A 519 6.59 12.45 -17.53
C ASP A 519 5.48 11.97 -16.59
N THR A 520 4.42 12.75 -16.41
CA THR A 520 3.27 12.37 -15.60
C THR A 520 2.49 11.22 -16.23
N TRP A 521 2.29 11.25 -17.55
CA TRP A 521 1.77 10.09 -18.29
C TRP A 521 2.63 8.85 -18.01
N TYR A 522 3.94 8.95 -18.20
CA TYR A 522 4.88 7.86 -17.96
C TYR A 522 4.81 7.33 -16.51
N HIS A 523 4.77 8.21 -15.52
CA HIS A 523 4.74 7.83 -14.11
C HIS A 523 3.53 6.95 -13.76
N TYR A 524 2.34 7.31 -14.22
CA TYR A 524 1.12 6.59 -13.83
C TYR A 524 0.70 5.48 -14.79
N THR A 525 1.22 5.46 -16.01
CA THR A 525 0.91 4.39 -16.97
C THR A 525 2.00 3.32 -17.04
N LYS A 526 3.25 3.66 -16.70
CA LYS A 526 4.40 2.75 -16.86
C LYS A 526 5.03 2.31 -15.55
N LEU A 527 5.03 3.14 -14.51
CA LEU A 527 5.57 2.75 -13.19
C LEU A 527 4.52 2.14 -12.25
N THR A 528 3.25 2.13 -12.66
CA THR A 528 2.13 1.52 -11.94
C THR A 528 1.28 0.67 -12.88
N CYS A 529 0.52 -0.26 -12.30
CA CYS A 529 -0.33 -1.21 -13.05
C CYS A 529 -1.82 -0.96 -12.75
N PHE A 530 -2.30 0.28 -12.92
CA PHE A 530 -3.73 0.57 -12.78
C PHE A 530 -4.52 0.00 -13.95
N SER A 531 -5.75 -0.47 -13.68
CA SER A 531 -6.63 -0.92 -14.77
C SER A 531 -7.30 0.22 -15.50
N TRP A 532 -7.36 1.40 -14.87
CA TRP A 532 -8.10 2.57 -15.34
C TRP A 532 -9.62 2.36 -15.45
N ALA A 533 -10.08 1.14 -15.18
CA ALA A 533 -11.45 0.73 -15.08
C ALA A 533 -12.03 1.02 -13.69
N GLU A 534 -11.21 1.30 -12.67
CA GLU A 534 -11.69 1.57 -11.33
C GLU A 534 -12.67 2.75 -11.32
N ARG A 535 -13.81 2.57 -10.65
CA ARG A 535 -14.82 3.62 -10.49
C ARG A 535 -15.11 3.81 -9.01
N PHE A 536 -14.75 4.98 -8.49
CA PHE A 536 -15.02 5.32 -7.11
C PHE A 536 -16.44 5.85 -6.96
N VAL A 537 -17.04 5.63 -5.80
CA VAL A 537 -18.38 6.12 -5.44
C VAL A 537 -18.38 6.62 -4.01
N GLU A 538 -19.15 7.69 -3.77
CA GLU A 538 -19.43 8.21 -2.43
C GLU A 538 -20.95 8.26 -2.22
N PHE A 539 -21.43 7.61 -1.15
CA PHE A 539 -22.83 7.67 -0.75
C PHE A 539 -22.98 8.52 0.51
N GLU A 540 -23.99 9.38 0.53
CA GLU A 540 -24.33 10.19 1.71
C GLU A 540 -25.82 10.11 2.03
N ARG A 541 -26.22 10.62 3.20
CA ARG A 541 -27.63 10.72 3.58
C ARG A 541 -28.41 11.52 2.53
N ALA A 542 -29.56 11.00 2.10
CA ALA A 542 -30.54 11.80 1.40
C ALA A 542 -31.17 12.78 2.40
N ASN A 543 -31.20 14.06 2.05
CA ASN A 543 -31.85 15.10 2.86
C ASN A 543 -33.36 14.88 2.95
#